data_AF-A0A1Y4WKW1-F1
#
_entry.id   AF-A0A1Y4WKW1-F1
#
_cell.length_a   1.000
_cell.length_b   1.000
_cell.length_c   1.000
_cell.angle_alpha   90.00
_cell.angle_beta   90.00
_cell.angle_gamma   90.00
#
_symmetry.space_group_name_H-M   'P 1'
#
loop_
_entity.id
_entity.type
_entity.pdbx_description
1 polymer ?
#
loop_
_entity_poly.entity_id
_entity_poly.type
_entity_poly.pdbx_seq_one_letter_code
_entity_poly.pdbx_strand_id
1 'polypeptide(L)'
;MLKSKSYIKALQGTSEFIRDGQDLRYSNFVKVDLPLIPLEEQKAIADYINVEVAKIDSVLPSFQKEIDLLREYRTRLISDVVTGQIDVRDVVIPKYIREDDTEIDVADTPDDTEEVAEDAE
;
A
#
# COMPACT_ATOMS: atom_id res chain seq x y z
N MET A 1 -19.37 8.81 7.95
CA MET A 1 -20.63 8.03 7.95
C MET A 1 -20.41 6.56 7.62
N LEU A 2 -19.89 6.19 6.43
CA LEU A 2 -19.64 4.79 6.05
C LEU A 2 -18.46 4.12 6.77
N LYS A 3 -17.55 4.90 7.37
CA LYS A 3 -16.50 4.41 8.28
C LYS A 3 -16.87 4.57 9.76
N SER A 4 -18.12 4.87 10.09
CA SER A 4 -18.53 4.97 11.50
C SER A 4 -18.45 3.59 12.16
N LYS A 5 -18.08 3.56 13.45
CA LYS A 5 -17.96 2.30 14.20
C LYS A 5 -19.27 1.50 14.21
N SER A 6 -20.41 2.20 14.26
CA SER A 6 -21.74 1.57 14.21
C SER A 6 -22.03 0.94 12.86
N TYR A 7 -21.75 1.64 11.76
CA TYR A 7 -21.96 1.12 10.41
C TYR A 7 -21.03 -0.05 10.09
N ILE A 8 -19.74 0.05 10.46
CA ILE A 8 -18.78 -1.04 10.28
C ILE A 8 -19.23 -2.29 11.06
N LYS A 9 -19.68 -2.12 12.31
CA LYS A 9 -20.20 -3.24 13.12
C LYS A 9 -21.46 -3.86 12.50
N ALA A 10 -22.36 -3.06 11.94
CA ALA A 10 -23.53 -3.56 11.25
C ALA A 10 -23.14 -4.36 10.00
N LEU A 11 -22.21 -3.83 9.19
CA LEU A 11 -21.68 -4.50 8.00
C LEU A 11 -21.00 -5.84 8.35
N GLN A 12 -20.13 -5.85 9.35
CA GLN A 12 -19.47 -7.05 9.86
C GLN A 12 -20.44 -8.06 10.47
N GLY A 13 -21.56 -7.60 11.06
CA GLY A 13 -22.62 -8.49 11.55
C GLY A 13 -23.40 -9.18 10.44
N THR A 14 -23.33 -8.67 9.21
CA THR A 14 -24.02 -9.24 8.03
C THR A 14 -23.15 -10.15 7.17
N SER A 15 -21.82 -10.13 7.35
CA SER A 15 -20.92 -11.07 6.68
C SER A 15 -20.95 -12.43 7.37
N GLU A 16 -21.29 -13.47 6.62
CA GLU A 16 -21.16 -14.86 7.07
C GLU A 16 -19.72 -15.33 6.76
N PHE A 17 -19.09 -15.98 7.75
CA PHE A 17 -17.73 -16.58 7.77
C PHE A 17 -16.59 -15.74 8.39
N ILE A 18 -15.79 -16.44 9.21
CA ILE A 18 -14.73 -15.95 10.12
C ILE A 18 -13.37 -15.88 9.38
N ARG A 19 -13.36 -15.66 8.06
CA ARG A 19 -12.12 -15.62 7.26
C ARG A 19 -12.08 -14.37 6.38
N ASP A 20 -10.91 -13.77 6.25
CA ASP A 20 -10.67 -12.74 5.24
C ASP A 20 -10.95 -13.31 3.85
N GLY A 21 -11.78 -12.61 3.10
CA GLY A 21 -12.49 -13.13 1.92
C GLY A 21 -13.99 -13.28 2.18
N GLN A 22 -14.64 -12.19 2.62
CA GLN A 22 -16.08 -12.15 2.88
C GLN A 22 -16.87 -12.17 1.56
N ASP A 23 -17.71 -13.18 1.39
CA ASP A 23 -18.72 -13.22 0.35
C ASP A 23 -19.86 -12.26 0.76
N LEU A 24 -19.88 -11.05 0.20
CA LEU A 24 -20.92 -10.05 0.48
C LEU A 24 -22.21 -10.43 -0.25
N ARG A 25 -22.94 -11.39 0.32
CA ARG A 25 -24.22 -11.83 -0.24
C ARG A 25 -25.22 -10.67 -0.24
N TYR A 26 -25.83 -10.43 -1.40
CA TYR A 26 -26.84 -9.39 -1.58
C TYR A 26 -27.94 -9.44 -0.49
N SER A 27 -28.41 -10.64 -0.16
CA SER A 27 -29.44 -10.86 0.88
C SER A 27 -29.05 -10.35 2.26
N ASN A 28 -27.76 -10.30 2.56
CA ASN A 28 -27.24 -9.82 3.84
C ASN A 28 -26.86 -8.34 3.76
N PHE A 29 -26.29 -7.88 2.64
CA PHE A 29 -25.94 -6.48 2.43
C PHE A 29 -27.15 -5.54 2.50
N VAL A 30 -28.31 -5.93 1.95
CA VAL A 30 -29.55 -5.13 2.00
C VAL A 30 -30.06 -4.91 3.43
N LYS A 31 -29.62 -5.72 4.40
CA LYS A 31 -30.01 -5.58 5.81
C LYS A 31 -29.20 -4.49 6.55
N VAL A 32 -28.17 -3.93 5.94
CA VAL A 32 -27.36 -2.86 6.54
C VAL A 32 -28.03 -1.52 6.25
N ASP A 33 -28.50 -0.86 7.30
CA ASP A 33 -29.09 0.48 7.16
C ASP A 33 -28.07 1.49 6.64
N LEU A 34 -28.45 2.21 5.58
CA LEU A 34 -27.66 3.29 5.03
C LEU A 34 -28.14 4.64 5.58
N PRO A 35 -27.19 5.55 5.90
CA PRO A 35 -27.56 6.90 6.30
C PRO A 35 -28.22 7.62 5.11
N LEU A 36 -29.44 8.12 5.31
CA LEU A 36 -30.15 8.91 4.32
C LEU A 36 -29.69 10.38 4.40
N ILE A 37 -28.67 10.72 3.62
CA ILE A 37 -28.09 12.07 3.59
C ILE A 37 -28.78 12.89 2.48
N PRO A 38 -29.05 14.20 2.66
CA PRO A 38 -29.56 15.05 1.58
C PRO A 38 -28.63 15.07 0.36
N LEU A 39 -29.20 15.15 -0.85
CA LEU A 39 -28.45 15.07 -2.10
C LEU A 39 -27.38 16.18 -2.24
N GLU A 40 -27.67 17.37 -1.74
CA GLU A 40 -26.71 18.49 -1.76
C GLU A 40 -25.50 18.22 -0.86
N GLU A 41 -25.69 17.61 0.32
CA GLU A 41 -24.59 17.22 1.20
C GLU A 41 -23.78 16.07 0.60
N GLN A 42 -24.43 15.11 -0.07
CA GLN A 42 -23.74 14.04 -0.80
C GLN A 42 -22.79 14.60 -1.87
N LYS A 43 -23.26 15.57 -2.66
CA LYS A 43 -22.44 16.24 -3.69
C LYS A 43 -21.27 16.99 -3.07
N ALA A 44 -21.52 17.78 -2.02
CA ALA A 44 -20.47 18.53 -1.35
C ALA A 44 -19.35 17.61 -0.80
N ILE A 45 -19.73 16.46 -0.23
CA ILE A 45 -18.77 15.46 0.24
C ILE A 45 -18.01 14.85 -0.94
N ALA A 46 -18.69 14.49 -2.04
CA ALA A 46 -18.07 13.91 -3.21
C ALA A 46 -17.07 14.88 -3.87
N ASP A 47 -17.43 16.15 -4.02
CA ASP A 47 -16.57 17.19 -4.58
C ASP A 47 -15.34 17.42 -3.70
N TYR A 48 -15.51 17.46 -2.38
CA TYR A 48 -14.39 17.54 -1.45
C TYR A 48 -13.42 16.36 -1.60
N ILE A 49 -13.94 15.13 -1.64
CA ILE A 49 -13.11 13.93 -1.82
C ILE A 49 -12.38 13.97 -3.16
N ASN A 50 -13.06 14.35 -4.25
CA ASN A 50 -12.44 14.47 -5.57
C ASN A 50 -11.27 15.46 -5.57
N VAL A 51 -11.42 16.59 -4.88
CA VAL A 51 -10.35 17.60 -4.76
C VAL A 51 -9.15 17.04 -3.97
N GLU A 52 -9.38 16.38 -2.83
CA GLU A 52 -8.28 15.83 -2.03
C GLU A 52 -7.57 14.67 -2.74
N VAL A 53 -8.32 13.79 -3.41
CA VAL A 53 -7.76 12.69 -4.20
C VAL A 53 -6.92 13.24 -5.37
N ALA A 54 -7.41 14.25 -6.08
CA ALA A 54 -6.67 14.86 -7.19
C ALA A 54 -5.33 15.47 -6.74
N LYS A 55 -5.23 15.99 -5.51
CA LYS A 55 -3.94 16.47 -4.96
C LYS A 55 -2.96 15.31 -4.79
N ILE A 56 -3.42 14.17 -4.26
CA ILE A 56 -2.59 12.97 -4.07
C ILE A 56 -2.14 12.43 -5.43
N ASP A 57 -3.08 12.31 -6.38
CA ASP A 57 -2.79 11.83 -7.73
C ASP A 57 -1.81 12.73 -8.47
N SER A 58 -1.77 14.03 -8.15
CA SER A 58 -0.82 14.96 -8.77
C SER A 58 0.64 14.74 -8.33
N VAL A 59 0.86 14.24 -7.11
CA VAL A 59 2.22 14.03 -6.55
C VAL A 59 2.71 12.59 -6.70
N LEU A 60 1.80 11.62 -6.85
CA LEU A 60 2.12 10.20 -7.00
C LEU A 60 3.14 9.91 -8.11
N PRO A 61 3.05 10.51 -9.33
CA PRO A 61 4.01 10.24 -10.39
C PRO A 61 5.43 10.73 -10.07
N SER A 62 5.54 11.80 -9.28
CA SER A 62 6.85 12.33 -8.86
C SER A 62 7.56 11.35 -7.93
N PHE A 63 6.83 10.79 -6.96
CA PHE A 63 7.38 9.77 -6.07
C PHE A 63 7.75 8.49 -6.82
N GLN A 64 6.90 8.04 -7.75
CA GLN A 64 7.23 6.86 -8.56
C GLN A 64 8.52 7.07 -9.36
N LYS A 65 8.67 8.24 -9.98
CA LYS A 65 9.89 8.60 -10.71
C LYS A 65 11.12 8.67 -9.80
N GLU A 66 10.98 9.18 -8.58
CA GLU A 66 12.08 9.23 -7.61
C GLU A 66 12.52 7.82 -7.19
N ILE A 67 11.56 6.91 -6.96
CA ILE A 67 11.84 5.49 -6.68
C ILE A 67 12.59 4.86 -7.86
N ASP A 68 12.15 5.10 -9.09
CA ASP A 68 12.78 4.56 -10.29
C ASP A 68 14.22 5.07 -10.44
N LEU A 69 14.45 6.37 -10.20
CA LEU A 69 15.79 6.97 -10.20
C LEU A 69 16.70 6.38 -9.11
N LEU A 70 16.17 6.14 -7.91
CA LEU A 70 16.93 5.50 -6.83
C LEU A 70 17.28 4.04 -7.18
N ARG A 71 16.37 3.31 -7.84
CA ARG A 71 16.62 1.95 -8.33
C ARG A 71 17.69 1.94 -9.43
N GLU A 72 17.60 2.86 -10.39
CA GLU A 72 18.62 3.02 -11.44
C GLU A 72 19.99 3.37 -10.83
N TYR A 73 20.02 4.34 -9.91
CA TYR A 73 21.23 4.73 -9.21
C TYR A 73 21.84 3.57 -8.43
N ARG A 74 21.03 2.77 -7.72
CA ARG A 74 21.50 1.57 -7.03
C ARG A 74 22.15 0.59 -7.99
N THR A 75 21.50 0.28 -9.10
CA THR A 75 22.01 -0.66 -10.11
C THR A 75 23.31 -0.15 -10.72
N ARG A 76 23.37 1.15 -11.06
CA ARG A 76 24.59 1.79 -11.55
C ARG A 76 25.71 1.73 -10.53
N LEU A 77 25.44 2.08 -9.27
CA LEU A 77 26.42 2.06 -8.20
C LEU A 77 27.01 0.66 -8.01
N ILE A 78 26.18 -0.38 -8.02
CA ILE A 78 26.65 -1.78 -7.97
C ILE A 78 27.55 -2.08 -9.18
N SER A 79 27.13 -1.69 -10.40
CA SER A 79 27.93 -1.90 -11.61
C SER A 79 29.27 -1.19 -11.56
N ASP A 80 29.31 0.06 -11.11
CA ASP A 80 30.52 0.87 -10.99
C ASP A 80 31.48 0.26 -9.94
N VAL A 81 30.95 -0.29 -8.84
CA VAL A 81 31.74 -1.02 -7.83
C VAL A 81 32.29 -2.34 -8.39
N VAL A 82 31.45 -3.15 -9.05
CA VAL A 82 31.85 -4.46 -9.60
C VAL A 82 32.85 -4.32 -10.75
N THR A 83 32.72 -3.26 -11.56
CA THR A 83 33.68 -2.95 -12.63
C THR A 83 34.94 -2.24 -12.12
N GLY A 84 35.04 -1.98 -10.81
CA GLY A 84 36.20 -1.37 -10.17
C GLY A 84 36.37 0.12 -10.46
N GLN A 85 35.34 0.78 -10.98
CA GLN A 85 35.31 2.25 -11.14
C GLN A 85 35.20 2.97 -9.80
N ILE A 86 34.62 2.30 -8.79
CA ILE A 86 34.52 2.78 -7.40
C ILE A 86 35.22 1.78 -6.48
N ASP A 87 36.20 2.25 -5.71
CA ASP A 87 36.91 1.43 -4.71
C ASP A 87 36.18 1.45 -3.37
N VAL A 88 35.87 0.26 -2.85
CA VAL A 88 35.09 0.06 -1.62
C VAL A 88 35.89 -0.61 -0.50
N ARG A 89 37.19 -0.81 -0.67
CA ARG A 89 38.03 -1.58 0.28
C ARG A 89 38.17 -0.93 1.66
N ASP A 90 38.09 0.40 1.75
CA ASP A 90 38.20 1.17 3.00
C ASP A 90 36.84 1.65 3.54
N VAL A 91 35.73 1.14 3.00
CA VAL A 91 34.38 1.55 3.42
C VAL A 91 34.03 0.92 4.77
N VAL A 92 33.84 1.75 5.79
CA VAL A 92 33.39 1.31 7.11
C VAL A 92 31.90 0.99 7.08
N ILE A 93 31.55 -0.28 7.25
CA ILE A 93 30.16 -0.74 7.34
C ILE A 93 29.66 -0.49 8.78
N PRO A 94 28.66 0.39 8.99
CA PRO A 94 28.11 0.62 10.32
C PRO A 94 27.45 -0.66 10.84
N LYS A 95 27.60 -0.90 12.15
CA LYS A 95 27.01 -2.07 12.81
C LYS A 95 25.49 -1.91 12.81
N TYR A 96 24.77 -2.85 12.19
CA TYR A 96 23.31 -2.89 12.23
C TYR A 96 22.83 -3.08 13.67
N ILE A 97 22.01 -2.15 14.15
CA ILE A 97 21.28 -2.26 15.41
C ILE A 97 19.87 -2.69 15.02
N ARG A 98 19.45 -3.90 15.42
CA ARG A 98 18.03 -4.26 15.36
C ARG A 98 17.31 -3.33 16.32
N GLU A 99 16.45 -2.47 15.80
CA GLU A 99 15.38 -1.91 16.61
C GLU A 99 14.42 -3.08 16.85
N ASP A 100 14.34 -3.55 18.09
CA ASP A 100 13.41 -4.61 18.47
C ASP A 100 11.99 -4.14 18.12
N ASP A 101 11.46 -4.72 17.06
CA ASP A 101 10.14 -4.61 16.45
C ASP A 101 9.18 -3.61 17.12
N THR A 102 9.07 -2.39 16.59
CA THR A 102 7.72 -1.80 16.51
C THR A 102 6.90 -2.77 15.68
N GLU A 103 5.79 -3.29 16.19
CA GLU A 103 4.87 -4.16 15.45
C GLU A 103 4.50 -3.48 14.10
N ILE A 104 5.18 -3.87 13.03
CA ILE A 104 4.82 -3.48 11.67
C ILE A 104 3.81 -4.52 11.21
N ASP A 105 2.57 -4.08 10.97
CA ASP A 105 1.49 -4.91 10.43
C ASP A 105 1.87 -5.31 8.99
N VAL A 106 2.44 -6.51 8.86
CA VAL A 106 3.04 -7.06 7.62
C VAL A 106 2.02 -7.39 6.51
N ALA A 107 0.76 -7.02 6.70
CA ALA A 107 -0.34 -7.36 5.80
C ALA A 107 -0.25 -6.73 4.40
N ASP A 108 0.47 -5.61 4.24
CA ASP A 108 0.52 -4.83 2.99
C ASP A 108 1.84 -4.94 2.22
N THR A 109 2.66 -5.96 2.49
CA THR A 109 3.88 -6.19 1.69
C THR A 109 3.49 -6.81 0.35
N PRO A 110 3.69 -6.15 -0.81
CA PRO A 110 3.49 -6.78 -2.11
C PRO A 110 4.52 -7.89 -2.27
N ASP A 111 4.06 -9.10 -2.58
CA ASP A 111 4.87 -10.26 -2.90
C ASP A 111 5.54 -10.07 -4.26
N ASP A 112 6.55 -9.18 -4.32
CA ASP A 112 7.47 -9.06 -5.45
C ASP A 112 8.55 -10.14 -5.33
N THR A 113 8.16 -11.40 -5.27
CA THR A 113 9.06 -12.53 -5.55
C THR A 113 9.06 -12.78 -7.05
N GLU A 114 9.92 -12.07 -7.79
CA GLU A 114 10.30 -12.49 -9.14
C GLU A 114 10.96 -13.88 -9.04
N GLU A 115 10.25 -14.93 -9.47
CA GLU A 115 10.81 -16.26 -9.73
C GLU A 115 11.96 -16.14 -10.73
N VAL A 116 13.19 -16.17 -10.23
CA VAL A 116 14.37 -16.43 -11.05
C VAL A 116 14.33 -17.90 -11.46
N ALA A 117 13.89 -18.16 -12.70
CA ALA A 117 13.98 -19.47 -13.32
C ALA A 117 15.46 -19.90 -13.39
N GLU A 118 15.80 -20.97 -12.68
CA GLU A 118 17.04 -21.72 -12.88
C GLU A 118 16.96 -22.46 -14.23
N ASP A 119 17.54 -21.88 -15.27
CA ASP A 119 17.97 -22.66 -16.44
C ASP A 119 19.21 -23.48 -16.01
N ALA A 120 19.00 -24.78 -15.81
CA ALA A 120 20.07 -25.77 -15.76
C ALA A 120 20.04 -26.61 -17.04
N GLU A 121 21.23 -26.72 -17.65
CA GLU A 121 21.65 -27.44 -18.88
C GLU A 121 20.78 -28.59 -19.42
#